data_AF-A0A382FCJ2-F1
#
_entry.id   AF-A0A382FCJ2-F1
#
_cell.length_a   1.000
_cell.length_b   1.000
_cell.length_c   1.000
_cell.angle_alpha   90.00
_cell.angle_beta   90.00
_cell.angle_gamma   90.00
#
_symmetry.space_group_name_H-M   'P 1'
#
loop_
_entity.id
_entity.type
_entity.pdbx_description
1 polymer ?
#
loop_
_entity_poly.entity_id
_entity_poly.type
_entity_poly.pdbx_seq_one_letter_code
_entity_poly.pdbx_strand_id
1 'polypeptide(L)'
;DAAAAAKSVQEKIAAPLNMELHTAANGILSIANNTMVGAIRNVSVERGHDPREFALVAYGGAGPMHAIDVAKLLGINKVVAPTHPGISSAYGLLVAELKNDYARTSLQTPPDYDTDGMERVYGEMESEGRAWLTEEGVPQDLHVFSRWADLRYAHQGSEVTVAFGEDQVSRQALDAVIQEFHTRHEQLYGFALDQPVEIVTLRVAASGNVGSVDMPVLPTGLDSPEKAIASERQVFFDEAGGFVKTNIYHFNRLAPGSSISGPAILEGMDSTVLINPSWTGQIDQYGNCIMEPSK
;
A
#
# COMPACT_ATOMS: atom_id res chain seq x y z
N ASP A 1 12.98 6.85 27.76
CA ASP A 1 14.16 6.50 28.58
C ASP A 1 14.75 5.19 28.03
N ALA A 2 15.93 5.25 27.42
CA ALA A 2 16.58 4.09 26.82
C ALA A 2 17.08 3.08 27.85
N ALA A 3 17.51 3.53 29.04
CA ALA A 3 17.99 2.65 30.09
C ALA A 3 16.84 1.82 30.69
N ALA A 4 15.67 2.44 30.86
CA ALA A 4 14.46 1.74 31.28
C ALA A 4 14.03 0.67 30.26
N ALA A 5 14.11 0.97 28.95
CA ALA A 5 13.80 0.01 27.90
C ALA A 5 14.80 -1.18 27.91
N ALA A 6 16.11 -0.89 27.97
CA ALA A 6 17.16 -1.91 28.06
C ALA A 6 16.96 -2.83 29.28
N LYS A 7 16.65 -2.25 30.45
CA LYS A 7 16.35 -3.01 31.66
C LYS A 7 15.14 -3.93 31.47
N SER A 8 14.06 -3.43 30.85
CA SER A 8 12.87 -4.24 30.58
C SER A 8 13.18 -5.44 29.68
N VAL A 9 13.91 -5.22 28.57
CA VAL A 9 14.30 -6.32 27.67
C VAL A 9 15.22 -7.31 28.39
N GLN A 10 16.18 -6.82 29.17
CA GLN A 10 17.08 -7.67 29.95
C GLN A 10 16.33 -8.59 30.91
N GLU A 11 15.43 -8.03 31.71
CA GLU A 11 14.73 -8.76 32.76
C GLU A 11 13.64 -9.68 32.23
N LYS A 12 12.94 -9.27 31.16
CA LYS A 12 11.75 -9.97 30.67
C LYS A 12 12.03 -10.95 29.54
N ILE A 13 13.10 -10.76 28.78
CA ILE A 13 13.38 -11.54 27.57
C ILE A 13 14.78 -12.15 27.64
N ALA A 14 15.82 -11.32 27.77
CA ALA A 14 17.21 -11.78 27.64
C ALA A 14 17.61 -12.77 28.74
N ALA A 15 17.41 -12.42 30.02
CA ALA A 15 17.78 -13.28 31.14
C ALA A 15 16.96 -14.59 31.20
N PRO A 16 15.63 -14.60 31.03
CA PRO A 16 14.85 -15.84 30.99
C PRO A 16 15.24 -16.80 29.86
N LEU A 17 15.70 -16.26 28.72
CA LEU A 17 16.14 -17.05 27.57
C LEU A 17 17.65 -17.33 27.55
N ASN A 18 18.39 -16.87 28.56
CA ASN A 18 19.86 -16.95 28.62
C ASN A 18 20.55 -16.38 27.37
N MET A 19 20.09 -15.21 26.91
CA MET A 19 20.61 -14.49 25.75
C MET A 19 21.28 -13.18 26.18
N GLU A 20 22.19 -12.70 25.35
CA GLU A 20 22.74 -11.34 25.48
C GLU A 20 21.65 -10.30 25.13
N LEU A 21 21.72 -9.10 25.73
CA LEU A 21 20.70 -8.06 25.61
C LEU A 21 20.41 -7.66 24.16
N HIS A 22 21.45 -7.37 23.38
CA HIS A 22 21.30 -6.92 22.00
C HIS A 22 20.86 -8.05 21.09
N THR A 23 21.31 -9.29 21.34
CA THR A 23 20.76 -10.48 20.66
C THR A 23 19.27 -10.64 20.93
N ALA A 24 18.83 -10.49 22.18
CA ALA A 24 17.41 -10.57 22.54
C ALA A 24 16.60 -9.42 21.90
N ALA A 25 17.11 -8.19 21.92
CA ALA A 25 16.48 -7.05 21.28
C ALA A 25 16.34 -7.25 19.75
N ASN A 26 17.39 -7.75 19.09
CA ASN A 26 17.35 -8.09 17.66
C ASN A 26 16.34 -9.22 17.37
N GLY A 27 16.21 -10.19 18.27
CA GLY A 27 15.18 -11.23 18.20
C GLY A 27 13.76 -10.68 18.23
N ILE A 28 13.49 -9.67 19.07
CA ILE A 28 12.19 -8.98 19.13
C ILE A 28 11.88 -8.33 17.78
N LEU A 29 12.84 -7.59 17.21
CA LEU A 29 12.70 -6.96 15.89
C LEU A 29 12.47 -8.00 14.80
N SER A 30 13.22 -9.10 14.83
CA SER A 30 13.08 -10.20 13.86
C SER A 30 11.69 -10.82 13.88
N ILE A 31 11.09 -11.03 15.06
CA ILE A 31 9.72 -11.53 15.19
C ILE A 31 8.72 -10.52 14.62
N ALA A 32 8.83 -9.24 15.01
CA ALA A 32 7.95 -8.18 14.51
C ALA A 32 8.01 -8.07 12.97
N ASN A 33 9.21 -8.09 12.40
CA ASN A 33 9.43 -8.07 10.95
C ASN A 33 8.77 -9.28 10.27
N ASN A 34 8.92 -10.49 10.82
CA ASN A 34 8.27 -11.69 10.27
C ASN A 34 6.74 -11.63 10.35
N THR A 35 6.17 -11.04 11.41
CA THR A 35 4.73 -10.80 11.49
C THR A 35 4.25 -9.86 10.38
N MET A 36 4.97 -8.76 10.13
CA MET A 36 4.66 -7.83 9.04
C MET A 36 4.78 -8.49 7.65
N VAL A 37 5.81 -9.30 7.44
CA VAL A 37 5.98 -10.10 6.21
C VAL A 37 4.80 -11.03 5.97
N GLY A 38 4.30 -11.69 7.01
CA GLY A 38 3.11 -12.54 6.92
C GLY A 38 1.88 -11.76 6.43
N ALA A 39 1.63 -10.58 7.02
CA ALA A 39 0.52 -9.72 6.59
C ALA A 39 0.66 -9.27 5.12
N ILE A 40 1.87 -8.92 4.68
CA ILE A 40 2.13 -8.51 3.30
C ILE A 40 1.94 -9.68 2.33
N ARG A 41 2.38 -10.91 2.69
CA ARG A 41 2.19 -12.11 1.85
C ARG A 41 0.71 -12.43 1.62
N ASN A 42 -0.14 -12.25 2.64
CA ASN A 42 -1.58 -12.47 2.52
C ASN A 42 -2.26 -11.53 1.51
N VAL A 43 -1.74 -10.31 1.34
CA VAL A 43 -2.31 -9.33 0.39
C VAL A 43 -1.59 -9.30 -0.95
N SER A 44 -0.51 -10.08 -1.12
CA SER A 44 0.29 -10.14 -2.35
C SER A 44 0.33 -11.54 -2.94
N VAL A 45 1.16 -12.43 -2.37
CA VAL A 45 1.38 -13.81 -2.85
C VAL A 45 0.08 -14.60 -2.88
N GLU A 46 -0.75 -14.50 -1.85
CA GLU A 46 -2.05 -15.20 -1.80
C GLU A 46 -3.06 -14.64 -2.81
N ARG A 47 -2.77 -13.48 -3.42
CA ARG A 47 -3.55 -12.90 -4.52
C ARG A 47 -2.87 -13.09 -5.89
N GLY A 48 -1.84 -13.93 -5.96
CA GLY A 48 -1.12 -14.25 -7.20
C GLY A 48 -0.05 -13.24 -7.62
N HIS A 49 0.33 -12.30 -6.74
CA HIS A 49 1.35 -11.29 -7.03
C HIS A 49 2.73 -11.69 -6.48
N ASP A 50 3.79 -11.51 -7.28
CA ASP A 50 5.17 -11.65 -6.84
C ASP A 50 5.66 -10.34 -6.19
N PRO A 51 5.94 -10.30 -4.87
CA PRO A 51 6.37 -9.07 -4.18
C PRO A 51 7.63 -8.44 -4.78
N ARG A 52 8.50 -9.24 -5.42
CA ARG A 52 9.78 -8.78 -5.99
C ARG A 52 9.60 -7.79 -7.15
N GLU A 53 8.42 -7.78 -7.75
CA GLU A 53 8.06 -6.87 -8.84
C GLU A 53 7.62 -5.47 -8.35
N PHE A 54 7.52 -5.27 -7.03
CA PHE A 54 7.00 -4.06 -6.43
C PHE A 54 8.05 -3.29 -5.63
N ALA A 55 7.76 -2.01 -5.37
CA ALA A 55 8.43 -1.22 -4.36
C ALA A 55 7.63 -1.26 -3.04
N LEU A 56 8.32 -1.32 -1.91
CA LEU A 56 7.68 -1.23 -0.59
C LEU A 56 7.58 0.24 -0.16
N VAL A 57 6.38 0.78 -0.10
CA VAL A 57 6.15 2.13 0.44
C VAL A 57 6.01 2.05 1.97
N ALA A 58 6.98 2.61 2.68
CA ALA A 58 7.07 2.58 4.13
C ALA A 58 6.49 3.87 4.73
N TYR A 59 5.31 3.77 5.31
CA TYR A 59 4.63 4.89 5.98
C TYR A 59 4.22 4.52 7.41
N GLY A 60 3.60 5.47 8.11
CA GLY A 60 3.31 5.41 9.54
C GLY A 60 4.54 5.78 10.37
N GLY A 61 4.33 5.99 11.67
CA GLY A 61 5.41 6.45 12.56
C GLY A 61 6.58 5.47 12.65
N ALA A 62 6.31 4.17 12.64
CA ALA A 62 7.32 3.11 12.81
C ALA A 62 7.69 2.37 11.52
N GLY A 63 6.89 2.47 10.45
CA GLY A 63 7.09 1.69 9.23
C GLY A 63 8.50 1.82 8.63
N PRO A 64 9.02 3.04 8.44
CA PRO A 64 10.36 3.24 7.88
C PRO A 64 11.53 2.67 8.71
N MET A 65 11.33 2.39 10.00
CA MET A 65 12.37 1.75 10.83
C MET A 65 12.54 0.26 10.51
N HIS A 66 11.49 -0.39 10.00
CA HIS A 66 11.46 -1.83 9.71
C HIS A 66 11.56 -2.14 8.22
N ALA A 67 11.46 -1.12 7.37
CA ALA A 67 11.13 -1.27 5.97
C ALA A 67 12.17 -2.07 5.17
N ILE A 68 13.47 -1.81 5.38
CA ILE A 68 14.53 -2.53 4.67
C ILE A 68 14.58 -4.00 5.10
N ASP A 69 14.42 -4.31 6.39
CA ASP A 69 14.42 -5.70 6.85
C ASP A 69 13.23 -6.48 6.33
N VAL A 70 12.04 -5.86 6.33
CA VAL A 70 10.83 -6.43 5.72
C VAL A 70 11.02 -6.62 4.21
N ALA A 71 11.61 -5.65 3.52
CA ALA A 71 11.89 -5.73 2.09
C ALA A 71 12.87 -6.88 1.77
N LYS A 72 13.96 -7.02 2.53
CA LYS A 72 14.91 -8.14 2.41
C LYS A 72 14.21 -9.50 2.53
N LEU A 73 13.32 -9.67 3.52
CA LEU A 73 12.57 -10.91 3.74
C LEU A 73 11.56 -11.24 2.63
N LEU A 74 11.09 -10.21 1.91
CA LEU A 74 10.19 -10.34 0.75
C LEU A 74 10.92 -10.42 -0.59
N GLY A 75 12.25 -10.18 -0.62
CA GLY A 75 13.02 -10.07 -1.85
C GLY A 75 12.79 -8.76 -2.63
N ILE A 76 12.24 -7.74 -1.96
CA ILE A 76 12.01 -6.42 -2.54
C ILE A 76 13.31 -5.61 -2.50
N ASN A 77 13.71 -5.07 -3.65
CA ASN A 77 14.96 -4.31 -3.81
C ASN A 77 14.76 -2.79 -3.82
N LYS A 78 13.53 -2.30 -3.63
CA LYS A 78 13.21 -0.88 -3.62
C LYS A 78 12.25 -0.57 -2.48
N VAL A 79 12.65 0.35 -1.62
CA VAL A 79 11.83 0.87 -0.52
C VAL A 79 11.66 2.37 -0.72
N VAL A 80 10.46 2.89 -0.49
CA VAL A 80 10.18 4.33 -0.57
C VAL A 80 9.64 4.78 0.78
N ALA A 81 10.37 5.62 1.49
CA ALA A 81 9.84 6.34 2.64
C ALA A 81 9.39 7.75 2.17
N PRO A 82 8.10 8.10 2.28
CA PRO A 82 7.62 9.42 1.93
C PRO A 82 8.31 10.53 2.75
N THR A 83 8.24 11.78 2.30
CA THR A 83 8.78 12.94 3.05
C THR A 83 8.20 13.05 4.47
N HIS A 84 6.94 12.63 4.62
CA HIS A 84 6.21 12.62 5.89
C HIS A 84 5.54 11.25 6.12
N PRO A 85 6.32 10.21 6.48
CA PRO A 85 5.79 8.87 6.64
C PRO A 85 4.74 8.81 7.75
N GLY A 86 4.95 9.52 8.85
CA GLY A 86 4.12 9.44 10.05
C GLY A 86 2.70 9.97 9.87
N ILE A 87 2.48 10.86 8.90
CA ILE A 87 1.18 11.48 8.61
C ILE A 87 0.60 11.10 7.24
N SER A 88 1.14 10.07 6.58
CA SER A 88 0.71 9.68 5.24
C SER A 88 -0.79 9.32 5.14
N SER A 89 -1.41 8.82 6.22
CA SER A 89 -2.87 8.57 6.23
C SER A 89 -3.70 9.86 6.17
N ALA A 90 -3.26 10.92 6.87
CA ALA A 90 -3.92 12.22 6.79
C ALA A 90 -3.74 12.85 5.41
N TYR A 91 -2.55 12.67 4.83
CA TYR A 91 -2.30 13.08 3.46
C TYR A 91 -3.21 12.35 2.46
N GLY A 92 -3.40 11.03 2.61
CA GLY A 92 -4.31 10.25 1.78
C GLY A 92 -5.76 10.77 1.81
N LEU A 93 -6.23 11.28 2.95
CA LEU A 93 -7.54 11.93 3.05
C LEU A 93 -7.61 13.25 2.27
N LEU A 94 -6.53 14.02 2.22
CA LEU A 94 -6.48 15.31 1.51
C LEU A 94 -6.51 15.14 -0.01
N VAL A 95 -5.98 14.03 -0.52
CA VAL A 95 -5.91 13.74 -1.96
C VAL A 95 -6.91 12.68 -2.41
N ALA A 96 -7.75 12.19 -1.50
CA ALA A 96 -8.79 11.24 -1.85
C ALA A 96 -9.76 11.87 -2.83
N GLU A 97 -10.06 11.16 -3.90
CA GLU A 97 -11.11 11.54 -4.83
C GLU A 97 -12.46 11.52 -4.12
N LEU A 98 -13.31 12.50 -4.45
CA LEU A 98 -14.70 12.49 -4.00
C LEU A 98 -15.43 11.36 -4.72
N LYS A 99 -15.70 10.28 -4.00
CA LYS A 99 -16.28 9.04 -4.53
C LYS A 99 -17.31 8.44 -3.58
N ASN A 100 -18.39 7.91 -4.14
CA ASN A 100 -19.39 7.13 -3.41
C ASN A 100 -19.70 5.83 -4.19
N ASP A 101 -19.83 4.72 -3.46
CA ASP A 101 -20.07 3.39 -4.03
C ASP A 101 -21.51 2.93 -3.72
N TYR A 102 -22.26 2.63 -4.77
CA TYR A 102 -23.62 2.11 -4.72
C TYR A 102 -23.61 0.62 -5.05
N ALA A 103 -24.42 -0.16 -4.33
CA ALA A 103 -24.60 -1.58 -4.59
C ALA A 103 -26.06 -1.98 -4.47
N ARG A 104 -26.52 -2.85 -5.37
CA ARG A 104 -27.87 -3.44 -5.36
C ARG A 104 -27.77 -4.93 -5.69
N THR A 105 -28.37 -5.76 -4.85
CA THR A 105 -28.53 -7.19 -5.15
C THR A 105 -29.41 -7.34 -6.39
N SER A 106 -28.89 -8.01 -7.40
CA SER A 106 -29.59 -8.31 -8.66
C SER A 106 -29.16 -9.69 -9.08
N LEU A 107 -29.91 -10.70 -8.62
CA LEU A 107 -29.61 -12.09 -8.90
C LEU A 107 -29.95 -12.39 -10.37
N GLN A 108 -28.93 -12.63 -11.18
CA GLN A 108 -29.06 -13.03 -12.58
C GLN A 108 -28.50 -14.44 -12.75
N THR A 109 -29.30 -15.32 -13.33
CA THR A 109 -28.96 -16.73 -13.48
C THR A 109 -29.01 -17.15 -14.96
N PRO A 110 -28.05 -17.95 -15.44
CA PRO A 110 -28.08 -18.51 -16.78
C PRO A 110 -29.25 -19.48 -16.97
N PRO A 111 -29.73 -19.67 -18.22
CA PRO A 111 -29.30 -18.97 -19.44
C PRO A 111 -29.97 -17.60 -19.64
N ASP A 112 -30.93 -17.25 -18.78
CA ASP A 112 -31.85 -16.12 -18.97
C ASP A 112 -31.44 -14.91 -18.12
N TYR A 113 -30.35 -14.24 -18.51
CA TYR A 113 -29.95 -12.98 -17.92
C TYR A 113 -30.86 -11.83 -18.39
N ASP A 114 -31.42 -11.06 -17.45
CA ASP A 114 -32.28 -9.90 -17.74
C ASP A 114 -31.44 -8.65 -17.96
N THR A 115 -30.90 -8.50 -19.18
CA THR A 115 -30.06 -7.36 -19.56
C THR A 115 -30.77 -6.02 -19.38
N ASP A 116 -32.06 -5.97 -19.67
CA ASP A 116 -32.86 -4.74 -19.55
C ASP A 116 -33.10 -4.37 -18.08
N GLY A 117 -33.32 -5.38 -17.23
CA GLY A 117 -33.40 -5.21 -15.78
C GLY A 117 -32.08 -4.75 -15.17
N MET A 118 -30.96 -5.34 -15.59
CA MET A 118 -29.62 -4.92 -15.16
C MET A 118 -29.32 -3.48 -15.55
N GLU A 119 -29.59 -3.08 -16.80
CA GLU A 119 -29.39 -1.70 -17.27
C GLU A 119 -30.23 -0.72 -16.45
N ARG A 120 -31.47 -1.09 -16.11
CA ARG A 120 -32.34 -0.27 -15.25
C ARG A 120 -31.73 -0.06 -13.86
N VAL A 121 -31.24 -1.13 -13.23
CA VAL A 121 -30.61 -1.07 -11.90
C VAL A 121 -29.33 -0.23 -11.92
N TYR A 122 -28.52 -0.34 -12.98
CA TYR A 122 -27.35 0.55 -13.16
C TYR A 122 -27.79 2.01 -13.30
N GLY A 123 -28.76 2.30 -14.17
CA GLY A 123 -29.27 3.66 -14.39
C GLY A 123 -29.86 4.29 -13.13
N GLU A 124 -30.54 3.52 -12.29
CA GLU A 124 -31.03 3.97 -10.97
C GLU A 124 -29.86 4.39 -10.06
N MET A 125 -28.83 3.55 -9.90
CA MET A 125 -27.65 3.88 -9.09
C MET A 125 -26.85 5.06 -9.66
N GLU A 126 -26.71 5.17 -10.98
CA GLU A 126 -26.07 6.31 -11.64
C GLU A 126 -26.86 7.60 -11.44
N SER A 127 -28.19 7.54 -11.45
CA SER A 127 -29.03 8.69 -11.13
C SER A 127 -28.87 9.12 -9.66
N GLU A 128 -28.81 8.17 -8.73
CA GLU A 128 -28.50 8.45 -7.31
C GLU A 128 -27.12 9.10 -7.16
N GLY A 129 -26.09 8.54 -7.81
CA GLY A 129 -24.73 9.06 -7.80
C GLY A 129 -24.62 10.46 -8.40
N ARG A 130 -25.33 10.73 -9.50
CA ARG A 130 -25.38 12.05 -10.13
C ARG A 130 -26.02 13.10 -9.23
N ALA A 131 -27.10 12.74 -8.54
CA ALA A 131 -27.76 13.63 -7.59
C ALA A 131 -26.82 13.96 -6.42
N TRP A 132 -26.15 12.95 -5.86
CA TRP A 132 -25.17 13.13 -4.78
C TRP A 132 -23.99 14.00 -5.23
N LEU A 133 -23.36 13.72 -6.37
CA LEU A 133 -22.25 14.54 -6.89
C LEU A 133 -22.66 16.00 -7.14
N THR A 134 -23.92 16.23 -7.54
CA THR A 134 -24.46 17.59 -7.70
C THR A 134 -24.62 18.28 -6.35
N GLU A 135 -25.08 17.56 -5.31
CA GLU A 135 -25.21 18.07 -3.94
C GLU A 135 -23.83 18.43 -3.34
N GLU A 136 -22.80 17.63 -3.61
CA GLU A 136 -21.41 17.91 -3.24
C GLU A 136 -20.76 19.04 -4.07
N GLY A 137 -21.48 19.61 -5.04
CA GLY A 137 -21.02 20.73 -5.85
C GLY A 137 -20.08 20.37 -7.00
N VAL A 138 -20.04 19.11 -7.42
CA VAL A 138 -19.24 18.66 -8.58
C VAL A 138 -19.93 19.05 -9.89
N PRO A 139 -19.26 19.75 -10.81
CA PRO A 139 -19.77 20.02 -12.16
C PRO A 139 -20.14 18.74 -12.92
N GLN A 140 -21.24 18.77 -13.67
CA GLN A 140 -21.79 17.58 -14.34
C GLN A 140 -20.84 16.96 -15.37
N ASP A 141 -20.03 17.78 -16.04
CA ASP A 141 -19.01 17.36 -17.00
C ASP A 141 -17.81 16.66 -16.35
N LEU A 142 -17.69 16.73 -15.03
CA LEU A 142 -16.68 16.04 -14.24
C LEU A 142 -17.23 14.80 -13.51
N HIS A 143 -18.50 14.45 -13.71
CA HIS A 143 -19.07 13.23 -13.13
C HIS A 143 -18.54 12.02 -13.89
N VAL A 144 -17.96 11.07 -13.15
CA VAL A 144 -17.46 9.80 -13.66
C VAL A 144 -18.23 8.67 -13.00
N PHE A 145 -18.66 7.69 -13.81
CA PHE A 145 -19.37 6.51 -13.34
C PHE A 145 -18.64 5.27 -13.83
N SER A 146 -18.42 4.31 -12.93
CA SER A 146 -17.85 3.02 -13.30
C SER A 146 -18.75 1.90 -12.77
N ARG A 147 -19.16 1.01 -13.68
CA ARG A 147 -20.03 -0.12 -13.38
C ARG A 147 -19.19 -1.35 -13.01
N TRP A 148 -19.67 -2.13 -12.05
CA TRP A 148 -19.06 -3.40 -11.63
C TRP A 148 -20.15 -4.42 -11.32
N ALA A 149 -19.77 -5.69 -11.29
CA ALA A 149 -20.65 -6.78 -10.89
C ALA A 149 -19.90 -7.81 -10.03
N ASP A 150 -20.61 -8.39 -9.06
CA ASP A 150 -20.12 -9.52 -8.27
C ASP A 150 -20.64 -10.83 -8.88
N LEU A 151 -19.71 -11.66 -9.34
CA LEU A 151 -19.99 -12.91 -10.04
C LEU A 151 -19.53 -14.11 -9.22
N ARG A 152 -20.19 -15.24 -9.39
CA ARG A 152 -19.78 -16.52 -8.80
C ARG A 152 -20.22 -17.69 -9.66
N TYR A 153 -19.57 -18.84 -9.52
CA TYR A 153 -20.15 -20.07 -10.03
C TYR A 153 -21.42 -20.43 -9.24
N ALA A 154 -22.39 -21.05 -9.91
CA ALA A 154 -23.62 -21.49 -9.26
C ALA A 154 -23.31 -22.32 -8.00
N HIS A 155 -23.98 -21.98 -6.89
CA HIS A 155 -23.81 -22.60 -5.56
C HIS A 155 -22.46 -22.34 -4.86
N GLN A 156 -21.60 -21.48 -5.40
CA GLN A 156 -20.39 -21.03 -4.68
C GLN A 156 -20.76 -20.02 -3.58
N GLY A 157 -19.98 -20.02 -2.49
CA GLY A 157 -20.21 -19.16 -1.33
C GLY A 157 -19.46 -17.82 -1.35
N SER A 158 -18.67 -17.54 -2.38
CA SER A 158 -17.83 -16.35 -2.49
C SER A 158 -17.92 -15.77 -3.90
N GLU A 159 -18.04 -14.45 -3.99
CA GLU A 159 -18.07 -13.72 -5.24
C GLU A 159 -16.70 -13.14 -5.63
N VAL A 160 -16.52 -12.91 -6.93
CA VAL A 160 -15.42 -12.14 -7.52
C VAL A 160 -16.01 -10.91 -8.21
N THR A 161 -15.53 -9.73 -7.83
CA THR A 161 -15.96 -8.46 -8.43
C THR A 161 -15.22 -8.20 -9.74
N VAL A 162 -15.96 -7.94 -10.81
CA VAL A 162 -15.45 -7.69 -12.16
C VAL A 162 -16.00 -6.36 -12.68
N ALA A 163 -15.17 -5.60 -13.39
CA ALA A 163 -15.59 -4.37 -14.05
C ALA A 163 -16.64 -4.69 -15.11
N PHE A 164 -17.76 -3.99 -15.05
CA PHE A 164 -18.79 -4.02 -16.07
C PHE A 164 -18.53 -2.80 -16.95
N GLY A 165 -18.33 -2.98 -18.25
CA GLY A 165 -17.94 -1.89 -19.15
C GLY A 165 -18.87 -0.67 -19.08
N GLU A 166 -18.42 0.48 -19.59
CA GLU A 166 -19.16 1.76 -19.56
C GLU A 166 -20.34 1.79 -20.54
N ASP A 167 -20.41 0.84 -21.47
CA ASP A 167 -21.48 0.73 -22.46
C ASP A 167 -22.78 0.15 -21.86
N GLN A 168 -23.88 0.23 -22.63
CA GLN A 168 -25.13 -0.44 -22.28
C GLN A 168 -24.93 -1.93 -22.01
N VAL A 169 -25.67 -2.44 -21.02
CA VAL A 169 -25.75 -3.88 -20.76
C VAL A 169 -26.30 -4.57 -22.01
N SER A 170 -25.44 -5.37 -22.64
CA SER A 170 -25.76 -6.19 -23.79
C SER A 170 -25.28 -7.62 -23.53
N ARG A 171 -25.78 -8.59 -24.31
CA ARG A 171 -25.29 -9.97 -24.23
C ARG A 171 -23.78 -10.08 -24.47
N GLN A 172 -23.26 -9.30 -25.42
CA GLN A 172 -21.84 -9.26 -25.71
C GLN A 172 -21.02 -8.72 -24.51
N ALA A 173 -21.50 -7.65 -23.86
CA ALA A 173 -20.85 -7.10 -22.67
C ALA A 173 -20.88 -8.11 -21.52
N LEU A 174 -22.01 -8.79 -21.35
CA LEU A 174 -22.18 -9.84 -20.35
C LEU A 174 -21.21 -11.02 -20.57
N ASP A 175 -21.10 -11.52 -21.80
CA ASP A 175 -20.17 -12.60 -22.15
C ASP A 175 -18.72 -12.20 -21.84
N ALA A 176 -18.35 -10.94 -22.12
CA ALA A 176 -17.03 -10.42 -21.80
C ALA A 176 -16.77 -10.35 -20.28
N VAL A 177 -17.77 -9.91 -19.50
CA VAL A 177 -17.69 -9.87 -18.03
C VAL A 177 -17.57 -11.27 -17.43
N ILE A 178 -18.33 -12.24 -17.96
CA ILE A 178 -18.23 -13.65 -17.54
C ILE A 178 -16.84 -14.22 -17.87
N GLN A 179 -16.30 -13.91 -19.05
CA GLN A 179 -14.96 -14.34 -19.44
C GLN A 179 -13.88 -13.75 -18.52
N GLU A 180 -13.97 -12.45 -18.20
CA GLU A 180 -13.06 -11.81 -17.25
C GLU A 180 -13.21 -12.40 -15.85
N PHE A 181 -14.43 -12.76 -15.43
CA PHE A 181 -14.64 -13.51 -14.18
C PHE A 181 -13.86 -14.83 -14.17
N HIS A 182 -13.92 -15.64 -15.23
CA HIS A 182 -13.15 -16.88 -15.31
C HIS A 182 -11.65 -16.62 -15.18
N THR A 183 -11.12 -15.61 -15.88
CA THR A 183 -9.72 -15.22 -15.80
C THR A 183 -9.32 -14.76 -14.39
N ARG A 184 -10.13 -13.92 -13.75
CA ARG A 184 -9.88 -13.46 -12.37
C ARG A 184 -9.98 -14.58 -11.35
N HIS A 185 -10.95 -15.47 -11.51
CA HIS A 185 -11.10 -16.63 -10.66
C HIS A 185 -9.89 -17.57 -10.78
N GLU A 186 -9.39 -17.80 -11.99
CA GLU A 186 -8.17 -18.59 -12.21
C GLU A 186 -6.94 -17.93 -11.59
N GLN A 187 -6.79 -16.60 -11.70
CA GLN A 187 -5.70 -15.86 -11.05
C GLN A 187 -5.75 -15.96 -9.52
N LEU A 188 -6.95 -15.84 -8.93
CA LEU A 188 -7.13 -15.83 -7.47
C LEU A 188 -7.07 -17.22 -6.85
N TYR A 189 -7.58 -18.24 -7.54
CA TYR A 189 -7.79 -19.58 -6.97
C TYR A 189 -7.06 -20.70 -7.71
N GLY A 190 -6.41 -20.41 -8.84
CA GLY A 190 -5.62 -21.38 -9.63
C GLY A 190 -6.46 -22.27 -10.56
N PHE A 191 -7.75 -21.99 -10.71
CA PHE A 191 -8.64 -22.74 -11.62
C PHE A 191 -9.84 -21.89 -12.07
N ALA A 192 -10.40 -22.25 -13.23
CA ALA A 192 -11.75 -21.85 -13.65
C ALA A 192 -12.63 -23.10 -13.82
N LEU A 193 -13.92 -22.99 -13.51
CA LEU A 193 -14.87 -24.09 -13.64
C LEU A 193 -15.69 -23.92 -14.92
N ASP A 194 -15.99 -25.04 -15.57
CA ASP A 194 -17.02 -25.11 -16.61
C ASP A 194 -18.39 -25.25 -15.93
N GLN A 195 -18.81 -24.19 -15.24
CA GLN A 195 -20.07 -24.11 -14.49
C GLN A 195 -20.83 -22.83 -14.83
N PRO A 196 -22.18 -22.87 -14.74
CA PRO A 196 -22.98 -21.67 -14.96
C PRO A 196 -22.61 -20.57 -13.95
N VAL A 197 -22.55 -19.32 -14.42
CA VAL A 197 -22.11 -18.17 -13.64
C VAL A 197 -23.30 -17.30 -13.25
N GLU A 198 -23.47 -17.05 -11.97
CA GLU A 198 -24.49 -16.15 -11.42
C GLU A 198 -23.90 -14.75 -11.23
N ILE A 199 -24.68 -13.72 -11.55
CA ILE A 199 -24.41 -12.35 -11.06
C ILE A 199 -25.26 -12.15 -9.82
N VAL A 200 -24.64 -11.72 -8.72
CA VAL A 200 -25.33 -11.58 -7.42
C VAL A 200 -25.65 -10.12 -7.12
N THR A 201 -24.71 -9.22 -7.41
CA THR A 201 -24.78 -7.80 -7.06
C THR A 201 -24.26 -6.95 -8.21
N LEU A 202 -24.97 -5.87 -8.53
CA LEU A 202 -24.49 -4.81 -9.42
C LEU A 202 -24.00 -3.64 -8.57
N ARG A 203 -22.94 -2.97 -9.01
CA ARG A 203 -22.30 -1.88 -8.29
C ARG A 203 -21.99 -0.71 -9.21
N VAL A 204 -22.12 0.51 -8.71
CA VAL A 204 -21.71 1.75 -9.39
C VAL A 204 -20.81 2.54 -8.46
N ALA A 205 -19.62 2.86 -8.93
CA ALA A 205 -18.78 3.90 -8.35
C ALA A 205 -19.14 5.23 -9.03
N ALA A 206 -19.61 6.21 -8.27
CA ALA A 206 -19.79 7.58 -8.74
C ALA A 206 -18.67 8.45 -8.16
N SER A 207 -17.86 9.08 -9.01
CA SER A 207 -16.77 9.96 -8.57
C SER A 207 -16.77 11.29 -9.32
N GLY A 208 -16.18 12.31 -8.69
CA GLY A 208 -15.92 13.59 -9.31
C GLY A 208 -14.47 13.70 -9.75
N ASN A 209 -14.21 13.84 -11.06
CA ASN A 209 -12.88 14.14 -11.57
C ASN A 209 -12.57 15.64 -11.40
N VAL A 210 -12.39 16.07 -10.15
CA VAL A 210 -12.10 17.47 -9.80
C VAL A 210 -10.61 17.85 -9.96
N GLY A 211 -9.82 16.96 -10.57
CA GLY A 211 -8.38 17.10 -10.73
C GLY A 211 -7.59 16.47 -9.57
N SER A 212 -6.32 16.18 -9.83
CA SER A 212 -5.38 15.69 -8.82
C SER A 212 -4.72 16.84 -8.07
N VAL A 213 -4.37 16.62 -6.80
CA VAL A 213 -3.53 17.56 -6.06
C VAL A 213 -2.10 17.48 -6.59
N ASP A 214 -1.58 18.61 -7.10
CA ASP A 214 -0.18 18.70 -7.50
C ASP A 214 0.73 18.52 -6.29
N MET A 215 1.67 17.58 -6.41
CA MET A 215 2.64 17.33 -5.36
C MET A 215 3.66 18.48 -5.29
N PRO A 216 3.84 19.13 -4.13
CA PRO A 216 4.82 20.19 -3.99
C PRO A 216 6.24 19.62 -4.14
N VAL A 217 7.00 20.21 -5.06
CA VAL A 217 8.44 19.93 -5.19
C VAL A 217 9.18 20.58 -4.04
N LEU A 218 10.20 19.91 -3.51
CA LEU A 218 11.04 20.48 -2.46
C LEU A 218 11.74 21.76 -2.94
N PRO A 219 11.92 22.75 -2.05
CA PRO A 219 12.62 23.98 -2.41
C PRO A 219 14.09 23.71 -2.75
N THR A 220 14.63 24.49 -3.68
CA THR A 220 16.06 24.53 -3.96
C THR A 220 16.82 25.17 -2.80
N GLY A 221 18.07 24.74 -2.56
CA GLY A 221 18.94 25.36 -1.54
C GLY A 221 18.84 24.75 -0.14
N LEU A 222 18.21 23.58 -0.02
CA LEU A 222 18.35 22.70 1.14
C LEU A 222 19.80 22.20 1.30
N ASP A 223 20.09 21.56 2.42
CA ASP A 223 21.44 21.17 2.80
C ASP A 223 21.94 19.97 2.00
N SER A 224 23.26 19.96 1.74
CA SER A 224 23.95 18.74 1.30
C SER A 224 23.95 17.72 2.44
N PRO A 225 24.11 16.41 2.15
CA PRO A 225 24.15 15.37 3.17
C PRO A 225 25.07 15.70 4.36
N GLU A 226 26.27 16.22 4.10
CA GLU A 226 27.27 16.52 5.14
C GLU A 226 26.80 17.63 6.09
N LYS A 227 26.04 18.61 5.57
CA LYS A 227 25.49 19.71 6.36
C LYS A 227 24.19 19.34 7.09
N ALA A 228 23.51 18.28 6.63
CA ALA A 228 22.30 17.77 7.24
C ALA A 228 22.56 16.79 8.40
N ILE A 229 23.82 16.37 8.63
CA ILE A 229 24.19 15.53 9.78
C ILE A 229 23.93 16.30 11.07
N ALA A 230 22.95 15.83 11.83
CA ALA A 230 22.58 16.34 13.14
C ALA A 230 23.51 15.82 14.24
N SER A 231 23.80 14.52 14.22
CA SER A 231 24.63 13.88 15.24
C SER A 231 25.16 12.50 14.86
N GLU A 232 26.15 12.05 15.63
CA GLU A 232 26.79 10.73 15.67
C GLU A 232 26.19 9.73 16.68
N ARG A 233 25.78 8.49 16.36
CA ARG A 233 25.57 7.45 17.41
C ARG A 233 26.00 6.04 17.05
N GLN A 234 26.32 5.23 18.06
CA GLN A 234 26.54 3.79 17.91
C GLN A 234 25.19 3.09 17.80
N VAL A 235 24.99 2.30 16.75
CA VAL A 235 23.75 1.54 16.49
C VAL A 235 24.13 0.09 16.25
N PHE A 236 23.41 -0.84 16.90
CA PHE A 236 23.65 -2.26 16.75
C PHE A 236 23.01 -2.78 15.46
N PHE A 237 23.80 -3.43 14.61
CA PHE A 237 23.34 -4.15 13.42
C PHE A 237 23.87 -5.58 13.47
N ASP A 238 22.98 -6.55 13.49
CA ASP A 238 23.36 -7.98 13.54
C ASP A 238 24.11 -8.38 12.26
N GLU A 239 23.69 -7.85 11.10
CA GLU A 239 24.37 -8.10 9.81
C GLU A 239 25.80 -7.53 9.74
N ALA A 240 26.12 -6.55 10.59
CA ALA A 240 27.46 -5.96 10.68
C ALA A 240 28.29 -6.54 11.84
N GLY A 241 27.73 -7.51 12.59
CA GLY A 241 28.40 -8.15 13.71
C GLY A 241 28.49 -7.29 14.98
N GLY A 242 27.68 -6.24 15.11
CA GLY A 242 27.61 -5.43 16.33
C GLY A 242 27.36 -3.94 16.12
N PHE A 243 27.93 -3.12 17.00
CA PHE A 243 27.76 -1.67 16.98
C PHE A 243 28.55 -1.02 15.85
N VAL A 244 27.84 -0.20 15.06
CA VAL A 244 28.40 0.61 13.98
C VAL A 244 28.09 2.08 14.22
N LYS A 245 29.10 2.91 14.01
CA LYS A 245 28.99 4.37 14.07
C LYS A 245 28.10 4.84 12.91
N THR A 246 26.98 5.47 13.23
CA THR A 246 25.88 5.75 12.30
C THR A 246 25.51 7.22 12.34
N ASN A 247 25.53 7.87 11.17
CA ASN A 247 25.14 9.27 11.03
C ASN A 247 23.62 9.43 11.17
N ILE A 248 23.21 10.45 11.93
CA ILE A 248 21.83 10.89 12.05
C ILE A 248 21.65 12.17 11.27
N TYR A 249 20.74 12.17 10.31
CA TYR A 249 20.42 13.31 9.45
C TYR A 249 19.10 13.94 9.87
N HIS A 250 19.00 15.26 9.76
CA HIS A 250 17.71 15.95 9.75
C HIS A 250 17.03 15.69 8.41
N PHE A 251 15.99 14.85 8.40
CA PHE A 251 15.39 14.36 7.15
C PHE A 251 14.88 15.51 6.26
N ASN A 252 14.15 16.46 6.85
CA ASN A 252 13.56 17.61 6.18
C ASN A 252 14.57 18.67 5.67
N ARG A 253 15.87 18.50 5.96
CA ARG A 253 16.93 19.42 5.50
C ARG A 253 17.68 18.89 4.29
N LEU A 254 17.52 17.62 3.94
CA LEU A 254 18.24 17.01 2.81
C LEU A 254 17.71 17.55 1.48
N ALA A 255 18.63 18.00 0.63
CA ALA A 255 18.29 18.50 -0.70
C ALA A 255 17.88 17.38 -1.67
N PRO A 256 16.99 17.66 -2.64
CA PRO A 256 16.77 16.77 -3.78
C PRO A 256 18.06 16.35 -4.47
N GLY A 257 18.14 15.07 -4.83
CA GLY A 257 19.33 14.45 -5.43
C GLY A 257 20.38 14.01 -4.41
N SER A 258 20.19 14.27 -3.12
CA SER A 258 21.09 13.78 -2.07
C SER A 258 21.18 12.26 -2.07
N SER A 259 22.40 11.73 -1.96
CA SER A 259 22.68 10.31 -1.83
C SER A 259 23.28 10.03 -0.44
N ILE A 260 22.70 9.08 0.29
CA ILE A 260 23.06 8.73 1.66
C ILE A 260 23.43 7.25 1.70
N SER A 261 24.68 6.95 2.01
CA SER A 261 25.13 5.57 2.22
C SER A 261 24.77 5.10 3.63
N GLY A 262 24.22 3.89 3.73
CA GLY A 262 23.98 3.23 5.01
C GLY A 262 25.28 2.71 5.66
N PRO A 263 25.31 2.50 6.99
CA PRO A 263 24.19 2.73 7.91
C PRO A 263 23.94 4.22 8.17
N ALA A 264 22.67 4.63 8.11
CA ALA A 264 22.24 6.01 8.33
C ALA A 264 20.83 6.05 8.92
N ILE A 265 20.54 7.09 9.68
CA ILE A 265 19.22 7.34 10.26
C ILE A 265 18.76 8.73 9.85
N LEU A 266 17.56 8.85 9.28
CA LEU A 266 16.97 10.12 8.91
C LEU A 266 15.83 10.38 9.91
N GLU A 267 16.05 11.33 10.82
CA GLU A 267 15.07 11.68 11.85
C GLU A 267 14.20 12.84 11.33
N GLY A 268 12.90 12.56 11.21
CA GLY A 268 11.85 13.55 11.00
C GLY A 268 11.09 13.82 12.29
N MET A 269 10.16 14.77 12.26
CA MET A 269 9.30 15.07 13.41
C MET A 269 8.26 13.96 13.66
N ASP A 270 7.84 13.29 12.59
CA ASP A 270 6.72 12.35 12.56
C ASP A 270 7.16 10.88 12.39
N SER A 271 8.40 10.62 11.96
CA SER A 271 8.93 9.27 11.77
C SER A 271 10.47 9.26 11.71
N THR A 272 11.04 8.07 11.84
CA THR A 272 12.48 7.80 11.70
C THR A 272 12.70 6.78 10.60
N VAL A 273 13.48 7.13 9.59
CA VAL A 273 13.88 6.22 8.50
C VAL A 273 15.24 5.62 8.82
N LEU A 274 15.34 4.29 8.75
CA LEU A 274 16.60 3.57 8.90
C LEU A 274 17.09 3.09 7.53
N ILE A 275 18.30 3.49 7.16
CA ILE A 275 19.04 2.92 6.02
C ILE A 275 20.04 1.93 6.59
N ASN A 276 19.82 0.63 6.40
CA ASN A 276 20.69 -0.43 6.89
C ASN A 276 22.09 -0.40 6.22
N PRO A 277 23.09 -1.08 6.80
CA PRO A 277 24.32 -1.42 6.10
C PRO A 277 24.06 -2.05 4.73
N SER A 278 24.91 -1.74 3.75
CA SER A 278 24.81 -2.21 2.35
C SER A 278 23.55 -1.76 1.61
N TRP A 279 22.91 -0.68 2.08
CA TRP A 279 21.85 0.03 1.36
C TRP A 279 22.24 1.50 1.16
N THR A 280 21.64 2.13 0.17
CA THR A 280 21.74 3.57 -0.07
C THR A 280 20.36 4.17 -0.15
N GLY A 281 20.21 5.42 0.29
CA GLY A 281 19.00 6.22 0.14
C GLY A 281 19.25 7.42 -0.79
N GLN A 282 18.32 7.67 -1.70
CA GLN A 282 18.32 8.83 -2.58
C GLN A 282 17.10 9.70 -2.27
N ILE A 283 17.31 11.00 -2.07
CA ILE A 283 16.23 11.96 -1.91
C ILE A 283 15.76 12.41 -3.30
N ASP A 284 14.49 12.17 -3.62
CA ASP A 284 13.90 12.61 -4.88
C ASP A 284 13.48 14.10 -4.85
N GLN A 285 12.87 14.58 -5.93
CA GLN A 285 12.41 15.97 -6.03
C GLN A 285 11.22 16.30 -5.11
N TYR A 286 10.49 15.31 -4.63
CA TYR A 286 9.34 15.46 -3.73
C TYR A 286 9.74 15.29 -2.25
N GLY A 287 10.98 14.88 -1.99
CA GLY A 287 11.54 14.64 -0.66
C GLY A 287 11.41 13.20 -0.16
N ASN A 288 10.94 12.29 -1.00
CA ASN A 288 10.90 10.87 -0.66
C ASN A 288 12.33 10.33 -0.57
N CYS A 289 12.58 9.46 0.42
CA CYS A 289 13.81 8.67 0.49
C CYS A 289 13.58 7.33 -0.22
N ILE A 290 14.17 7.18 -1.40
CA ILE A 290 14.17 5.95 -2.19
C ILE A 290 15.40 5.15 -1.80
N MET A 291 15.20 3.98 -1.20
CA MET A 291 16.27 3.12 -0.70
C MET A 291 16.39 1.87 -1.56
N GLU A 292 17.63 1.53 -1.91
CA GLU A 292 17.99 0.35 -2.71
C GLU A 292 19.26 -0.31 -2.15
N PRO A 293 19.47 -1.62 -2.38
CA PRO A 293 20.74 -2.28 -2.07
C PRO A 293 21.91 -1.57 -2.76
N SER A 294 23.01 -1.37 -2.03
CA SER A 294 24.25 -0.86 -2.59
C SER A 294 24.77 -1.80 -3.68
N LYS A 295 25.31 -1.23 -4.75
CA LYS A 295 26.01 -1.99 -5.80
C LYS A 295 27.34 -2.56 -5.32
#